data_AF-A0A4Y8WMH0-F1
#
_entry.id   AF-A0A4Y8WMH0-F1
#
_cell.length_a   1.000
_cell.length_b   1.000
_cell.length_c   1.000
_cell.angle_alpha   90.00
_cell.angle_beta   90.00
_cell.angle_gamma   90.00
#
_symmetry.space_group_name_H-M   'P 1'
#
loop_
_entity.id
_entity.type
_entity.pdbx_description
1 polymer ?
#
loop_
_entity_poly.entity_id
_entity_poly.type
_entity_poly.pdbx_seq_one_letter_code
_entity_poly.pdbx_strand_id
1 'polypeptide(L)'
;MKQADYIKQIAKFALANDNARLRDLLYQFVVYSQKNNRGKFATEILSIIKDSERDNSLGKLREYRLNKEFECKVEEYILQTVMSSFTMKDLVCTQDVREEFEYFIKERKQVDALAQMDIPVSNKILLHGPSGCGKTLSAYVLAGELNRPLIIVNLGTIISSKLGETSKNLTQIFKSADKEKAIVLLDEFDSLGKIRDYDQDHGEMKRVVNTILQL
;
A
#
# COMPACT_ATOMS: atom_id res chain seq x y z
N MET A 1 -40.54 -14.42 -3.92
CA MET A 1 -40.18 -13.31 -3.01
C MET A 1 -40.30 -11.99 -3.75
N LYS A 2 -40.77 -10.94 -3.08
CA LYS A 2 -40.77 -9.59 -3.64
C LYS A 2 -39.41 -8.93 -3.39
N GLN A 3 -39.04 -7.92 -4.17
CA GLN A 3 -37.79 -7.16 -3.98
C GLN A 3 -37.59 -6.68 -2.52
N ALA A 4 -38.68 -6.27 -1.86
CA ALA A 4 -38.66 -5.82 -0.47
C ALA A 4 -38.21 -6.90 0.52
N ASP A 5 -38.47 -8.18 0.24
CA ASP A 5 -38.10 -9.30 1.12
C ASP A 5 -36.60 -9.59 1.06
N TYR A 6 -35.98 -9.41 -0.11
CA TYR A 6 -34.54 -9.51 -0.28
C TYR A 6 -33.82 -8.39 0.45
N ILE A 7 -34.28 -7.14 0.30
CA ILE A 7 -33.68 -5.97 0.98
C ILE A 7 -33.70 -6.15 2.50
N LYS A 8 -34.83 -6.60 3.07
CA LYS A 8 -34.96 -6.85 4.51
C LYS A 8 -33.98 -7.92 5.02
N GLN A 9 -33.83 -9.01 4.28
CA GLN A 9 -32.93 -10.09 4.66
C GLN A 9 -31.45 -9.72 4.48
N ILE A 10 -31.11 -8.98 3.42
CA ILE A 10 -29.77 -8.42 3.20
C ILE A 10 -29.40 -7.53 4.40
N ALA A 11 -30.28 -6.61 4.80
CA ALA A 11 -30.04 -5.75 5.96
C ALA A 11 -29.86 -6.55 7.26
N LYS A 12 -30.68 -7.59 7.46
CA LYS A 12 -30.59 -8.48 8.63
C LYS A 12 -29.25 -9.23 8.69
N PHE A 13 -28.81 -9.81 7.58
CA PHE A 13 -27.56 -10.57 7.54
C PHE A 13 -26.31 -9.68 7.56
N ALA A 14 -26.38 -8.49 6.96
CA ALA A 14 -25.31 -7.49 7.04
C ALA A 14 -25.08 -7.04 8.49
N LEU A 15 -26.16 -6.76 9.24
CA LEU A 15 -26.06 -6.37 10.65
C LEU A 15 -25.63 -7.52 11.56
N ALA A 16 -25.95 -8.77 11.20
CA ALA A 16 -25.51 -9.96 11.91
C ALA A 16 -24.08 -10.40 11.58
N ASN A 17 -23.38 -9.69 10.67
CA ASN A 17 -22.04 -10.00 10.19
C ASN A 17 -21.89 -11.42 9.58
N ASP A 18 -23.00 -12.02 9.12
CA ASP A 18 -23.04 -13.36 8.53
C ASP A 18 -22.79 -13.26 7.01
N ASN A 19 -21.52 -13.11 6.65
CA ASN A 19 -21.08 -12.86 5.28
C ASN A 19 -21.38 -14.02 4.32
N ALA A 20 -21.44 -15.26 4.83
CA ALA A 20 -21.72 -16.43 3.99
C ALA A 20 -23.17 -16.41 3.50
N ARG A 21 -24.13 -16.20 4.41
CA ARG A 21 -25.56 -16.13 4.06
C ARG A 21 -25.91 -14.85 3.29
N LEU A 22 -25.24 -13.74 3.62
CA LEU A 22 -25.41 -12.48 2.89
C LEU A 22 -25.05 -12.62 1.41
N ARG A 23 -23.93 -13.30 1.11
CA ARG A 23 -23.47 -13.52 -0.27
C ARG A 23 -24.43 -14.38 -1.07
N ASP A 24 -24.87 -15.51 -0.52
CA ASP A 24 -25.85 -16.38 -1.18
C ASP A 24 -27.13 -15.61 -1.53
N LEU A 25 -27.61 -14.79 -0.58
CA LEU A 25 -28.79 -13.96 -0.79
C LEU A 25 -28.59 -12.87 -1.85
N LEU A 26 -27.40 -12.27 -1.93
CA LEU A 26 -27.04 -11.29 -2.96
C LEU A 26 -26.98 -11.93 -4.35
N TYR A 27 -26.42 -13.13 -4.50
CA TYR A 27 -26.46 -13.85 -5.78
C TYR A 27 -27.88 -14.21 -6.20
N GLN A 28 -28.72 -14.67 -5.28
CA GLN A 28 -30.13 -14.92 -5.54
C GLN A 28 -30.86 -13.64 -5.99
N PHE A 29 -30.51 -12.49 -5.40
CA PHE A 29 -31.07 -11.20 -5.76
C PHE A 29 -30.63 -10.71 -7.16
N VAL A 30 -29.38 -11.00 -7.57
CA VAL A 30 -28.89 -10.74 -8.93
C VAL A 30 -29.70 -11.54 -9.95
N VAL A 31 -29.90 -12.85 -9.71
CA VAL A 31 -30.71 -13.71 -10.59
C VAL A 31 -32.16 -13.23 -10.67
N TYR A 32 -32.75 -12.82 -9.55
CA TYR A 32 -34.08 -12.21 -9.52
C TYR A 32 -34.14 -10.91 -10.32
N SER A 33 -33.13 -10.04 -10.20
CA SER A 33 -33.08 -8.74 -10.88
C SER A 33 -32.89 -8.87 -12.40
N GLN A 34 -32.11 -9.86 -12.85
CA GLN A 34 -31.98 -10.20 -14.27
C GLN A 34 -33.30 -10.65 -14.89
N LYS A 35 -34.08 -11.49 -14.18
CA LYS A 35 -35.40 -11.96 -14.65
C LYS A 35 -36.45 -10.86 -14.73
N ASN A 36 -36.28 -9.76 -13.99
CA ASN A 36 -37.21 -8.62 -13.98
C ASN A 36 -36.76 -7.45 -14.89
N ASN A 37 -36.00 -7.74 -15.96
CA ASN A 37 -35.51 -6.74 -16.93
C ASN A 37 -34.62 -5.62 -16.35
N ARG A 38 -34.03 -5.83 -15.16
CA ARG A 38 -33.07 -4.91 -14.53
C ARG A 38 -31.64 -5.43 -14.68
N GLY A 39 -31.24 -5.73 -15.92
CA GLY A 39 -29.93 -6.30 -16.23
C GLY A 39 -28.77 -5.42 -15.77
N LYS A 40 -28.81 -4.11 -16.05
CA LYS A 40 -27.75 -3.16 -15.65
C LYS A 40 -27.49 -3.17 -14.14
N PHE A 41 -28.56 -3.07 -13.35
CA PHE A 41 -28.51 -3.12 -11.89
C PHE A 41 -27.98 -4.45 -11.35
N ALA A 42 -28.39 -5.57 -11.95
CA ALA A 42 -27.87 -6.88 -11.59
C ALA A 42 -26.38 -7.02 -11.89
N THR A 43 -25.90 -6.37 -12.96
CA THR A 43 -24.49 -6.37 -13.36
C THR A 43 -23.65 -5.53 -12.41
N GLU A 44 -24.16 -4.37 -11.96
CA GLU A 44 -23.52 -3.54 -10.93
C GLU A 44 -23.42 -4.25 -9.57
N ILE A 45 -24.46 -4.96 -9.15
CA ILE A 45 -24.39 -5.75 -7.91
C ILE A 45 -23.39 -6.90 -8.06
N LEU A 46 -23.37 -7.57 -9.22
CA LEU A 46 -22.43 -8.64 -9.48
C LEU A 46 -20.97 -8.12 -9.53
N SER A 47 -20.73 -6.92 -10.06
CA SER A 47 -19.39 -6.32 -10.03
C SER A 47 -18.97 -6.00 -8.60
N ILE A 48 -19.85 -5.43 -7.78
CA ILE A 48 -19.56 -5.16 -6.35
C ILE A 48 -19.22 -6.46 -5.60
N ILE A 49 -19.96 -7.55 -5.85
CA ILE A 49 -19.67 -8.86 -5.24
C ILE A 49 -18.30 -9.37 -5.71
N LYS A 50 -18.01 -9.31 -7.01
CA LYS A 50 -16.73 -9.77 -7.57
C LYS A 50 -15.54 -8.91 -7.13
N ASP A 51 -15.72 -7.61 -6.98
CA ASP A 51 -14.71 -6.70 -6.45
C ASP A 51 -14.45 -7.02 -4.96
N SER A 52 -15.49 -7.37 -4.20
CA SER A 52 -15.32 -7.89 -2.83
C SER A 52 -14.63 -9.25 -2.75
N GLU A 53 -14.74 -10.09 -3.79
CA GLU A 53 -14.03 -11.37 -3.90
C GLU A 53 -12.57 -11.20 -4.34
N ARG A 54 -12.31 -10.22 -5.22
CA ARG A 54 -10.95 -9.75 -5.54
C ARG A 54 -10.27 -9.20 -4.29
N ASP A 55 -10.97 -8.38 -3.51
CA ASP A 55 -10.50 -7.92 -2.20
C ASP A 55 -10.28 -9.06 -1.21
N ASN A 56 -10.93 -10.22 -1.36
CA ASN A 56 -10.72 -11.37 -0.45
C ASN A 56 -9.55 -12.26 -0.88
N SER A 57 -9.18 -12.27 -2.16
CA SER A 57 -7.95 -12.89 -2.67
C SER A 57 -6.74 -11.94 -2.57
N LEU A 58 -7.00 -10.63 -2.57
CA LEU A 58 -6.14 -9.52 -2.13
C LEU A 58 -6.31 -9.19 -0.64
N GLY A 59 -6.92 -10.08 0.15
CA GLY A 59 -7.40 -9.82 1.53
C GLY A 59 -6.35 -9.40 2.56
N LYS A 60 -5.09 -9.30 2.12
CA LYS A 60 -3.98 -8.80 2.91
C LYS A 60 -3.53 -7.38 2.58
N LEU A 61 -4.11 -6.72 1.58
CA LEU A 61 -3.80 -5.35 1.19
C LEU A 61 -5.11 -4.56 1.10
N ARG A 62 -5.41 -3.74 2.11
CA ARG A 62 -6.50 -2.79 2.03
C ARG A 62 -5.97 -1.48 1.46
N GLU A 63 -6.57 -0.99 0.39
CA GLU A 63 -6.24 0.32 -0.16
C GLU A 63 -6.50 1.40 0.92
N TYR A 64 -5.46 2.18 1.24
CA TYR A 64 -5.53 3.22 2.27
C TYR A 64 -5.52 4.58 1.59
N ARG A 65 -6.65 5.29 1.66
CA ARG A 65 -6.73 6.66 1.18
C ARG A 65 -6.13 7.59 2.25
N LEU A 66 -4.97 8.15 1.94
CA LEU A 66 -4.43 9.29 2.69
C LEU A 66 -5.45 10.42 2.72
N ASN A 67 -5.45 11.22 3.79
CA ASN A 67 -6.34 12.36 3.92
C ASN A 67 -6.30 13.25 2.67
N LYS A 68 -7.49 13.68 2.23
CA LYS A 68 -7.87 14.20 0.91
C LYS A 68 -7.22 15.54 0.48
N GLU A 69 -6.06 15.88 1.04
CA GLU A 69 -5.29 17.11 0.78
C GLU A 69 -4.07 16.88 -0.12
N PHE A 70 -4.02 15.78 -0.87
CA PHE A 70 -3.06 15.68 -1.97
C PHE A 70 -3.51 16.59 -3.10
N GLU A 71 -2.76 17.68 -3.32
CA GLU A 71 -2.89 18.46 -4.55
C GLU A 71 -2.69 17.52 -5.75
N CYS A 72 -3.58 17.66 -6.73
CA CYS A 72 -3.91 16.76 -7.85
C CYS A 72 -2.75 16.38 -8.83
N LYS A 73 -1.48 16.54 -8.44
CA LYS A 73 -0.27 16.21 -9.24
C LYS A 73 0.62 15.12 -8.62
N VAL A 74 0.46 14.77 -7.34
CA VAL A 74 1.36 13.83 -6.65
C VAL A 74 0.94 12.36 -6.86
N GLU A 75 -0.34 12.12 -7.20
CA GLU A 75 -0.89 10.79 -7.44
C GLU A 75 -0.19 10.03 -8.59
N GLU A 76 0.42 10.74 -9.55
CA GLU A 76 1.13 10.10 -10.68
C GLU A 76 2.41 9.37 -10.27
N TYR A 77 2.98 9.72 -9.11
CA TYR A 77 4.25 9.17 -8.61
C TYR A 77 4.08 8.13 -7.49
N ILE A 78 2.92 8.15 -6.83
CA ILE A 78 2.56 7.17 -5.82
C ILE A 78 1.92 5.99 -6.55
N LEU A 79 2.62 4.86 -6.60
CA LEU A 79 2.06 3.65 -7.18
C LEU A 79 0.85 3.17 -6.39
N GLN A 80 0.96 3.21 -5.07
CA GLN A 80 -0.07 2.72 -4.18
C GLN A 80 0.12 3.25 -2.76
N THR A 81 -0.97 3.51 -2.05
CA THR A 81 -0.94 3.58 -0.58
C THR A 81 -1.85 2.50 -0.01
N VAL A 82 -1.31 1.69 0.89
CA VAL A 82 -2.05 0.54 1.45
C VAL A 82 -1.86 0.40 2.95
N MET A 83 -2.86 -0.16 3.60
CA MET A 83 -2.71 -0.82 4.88
C MET A 83 -2.50 -2.30 4.62
N SER A 84 -1.37 -2.83 5.08
CA SER A 84 -1.08 -4.25 4.94
C SER A 84 -1.55 -5.02 6.17
N SER A 85 -2.05 -6.24 5.95
CA SER A 85 -2.25 -7.24 7.01
C SER A 85 -1.35 -8.47 6.83
N PHE A 86 -0.32 -8.35 5.99
CA PHE A 86 0.76 -9.33 5.94
C PHE A 86 1.57 -9.32 7.25
N THR A 87 2.04 -10.49 7.66
CA THR A 87 2.83 -10.68 8.90
C THR A 87 4.12 -11.43 8.61
N MET A 88 5.04 -11.50 9.57
CA MET A 88 6.30 -12.24 9.42
C MET A 88 6.09 -13.73 9.08
N LYS A 89 4.92 -14.28 9.40
CA LYS A 89 4.52 -15.65 9.04
C LYS A 89 4.33 -15.86 7.55
N ASP A 90 4.02 -14.79 6.82
CA ASP A 90 3.81 -14.81 5.39
C ASP A 90 5.11 -14.65 4.59
N LEU A 91 6.20 -14.28 5.28
CA LEU A 91 7.52 -14.10 4.68
C LEU A 91 8.38 -15.35 4.87
N VAL A 92 8.72 -15.99 3.76
CA VAL A 92 9.72 -17.06 3.72
C VAL A 92 11.09 -16.43 3.54
N CYS A 93 11.93 -16.52 4.57
CA CYS A 93 13.29 -15.97 4.59
C CYS A 93 14.22 -16.87 5.40
N THR A 94 15.53 -16.65 5.29
CA THR A 94 16.52 -17.31 6.15
C THR A 94 16.39 -16.82 7.59
N GLN A 95 16.93 -17.60 8.53
CA GLN A 95 16.85 -17.27 9.95
C GLN A 95 17.53 -15.93 10.25
N ASP A 96 18.69 -15.66 9.65
CA ASP A 96 19.42 -14.40 9.83
C ASP A 96 18.57 -13.17 9.44
N VAL A 97 17.92 -13.23 8.27
CA VAL A 97 17.06 -12.13 7.79
C VAL A 97 15.83 -11.99 8.69
N ARG A 98 15.24 -13.10 9.15
CA ARG A 98 14.11 -13.05 10.08
C ARG A 98 14.49 -12.35 11.37
N GLU A 99 15.65 -12.66 11.94
CA GLU A 99 16.14 -12.05 13.18
C GLU A 99 16.42 -10.55 13.02
N GLU A 100 16.99 -10.12 11.89
CA GLU A 100 17.17 -8.69 11.59
C GLU A 100 15.83 -7.94 11.52
N PHE A 101 14.83 -8.52 10.85
CA PHE A 101 13.50 -7.92 10.77
C PHE A 101 12.82 -7.87 12.14
N GLU A 102 12.88 -8.95 12.93
CA GLU A 102 12.30 -8.99 14.27
C GLU A 102 12.97 -7.98 15.20
N TYR A 103 14.30 -7.84 15.13
CA TYR A 103 15.06 -6.83 15.88
C TYR A 103 14.59 -5.43 15.50
N PHE A 104 14.52 -5.13 14.20
CA PHE A 104 14.06 -3.82 13.72
C PHE A 104 12.62 -3.51 14.14
N ILE A 105 11.70 -4.47 14.01
CA ILE A 105 10.30 -4.30 14.43
C ILE A 105 10.21 -4.02 15.93
N LYS A 106 10.99 -4.74 16.74
CA LYS A 106 11.04 -4.54 18.20
C LYS A 106 11.58 -3.16 18.55
N GLU A 107 12.69 -2.76 17.93
CA GLU A 107 13.29 -1.44 18.09
C GLU A 107 12.28 -0.33 17.76
N ARG A 108 11.57 -0.47 16.62
CA ARG A 108 10.55 0.50 16.18
C ARG A 108 9.31 0.56 17.09
N LYS A 109 8.94 -0.54 17.74
CA LYS A 109 7.86 -0.57 18.74
C LYS A 109 8.25 0.12 20.05
N GLN A 110 9.55 0.22 20.34
CA GLN A 110 10.09 0.79 21.59
C GLN A 110 10.74 2.17 21.41
N VAL A 111 10.45 2.87 20.31
CA VAL A 111 11.05 4.18 19.99
C VAL A 111 10.94 5.17 21.14
N ASP A 112 9.79 5.26 21.80
CA ASP A 112 9.58 6.23 22.89
C ASP A 112 10.48 5.95 24.11
N ALA A 113 10.73 4.67 24.41
CA ALA A 113 11.63 4.26 25.50
C ALA A 113 13.10 4.49 25.14
N LEU A 114 13.48 4.21 23.90
CA LEU A 114 14.85 4.44 23.40
C LEU A 114 15.17 5.94 23.33
N ALA A 115 14.19 6.76 22.94
CA ALA A 115 14.33 8.22 22.92
C ALA A 115 14.56 8.80 24.32
N GLN A 116 13.94 8.25 25.37
CA GLN A 116 14.19 8.67 26.76
C GLN A 116 15.62 8.36 27.23
N MET A 117 16.30 7.43 26.57
CA MET A 117 17.66 7.02 26.88
C MET A 117 18.70 7.65 25.93
N ASP A 118 18.28 8.61 25.08
CA ASP A 118 19.11 9.21 24.02
C ASP A 118 19.74 8.17 23.06
N ILE A 119 19.08 7.01 22.90
CA ILE A 119 19.53 5.96 21.98
C ILE A 119 18.92 6.22 20.59
N PRO A 120 19.74 6.41 19.54
CA PRO A 120 19.23 6.61 18.19
C PRO A 120 18.61 5.31 17.65
N VAL A 121 17.45 5.43 17.00
CA VAL A 121 16.73 4.30 16.39
C VAL A 121 16.93 4.29 14.89
N SER A 122 17.26 3.12 14.34
CA SER A 122 17.34 2.97 12.88
C SER A 122 15.97 3.16 12.22
N ASN A 123 15.90 3.98 11.18
CA ASN A 123 14.65 4.30 10.47
C ASN A 123 14.66 3.91 8.99
N LYS A 124 15.75 3.32 8.49
CA LYS A 124 15.96 2.99 7.08
C LYS A 124 16.39 1.52 6.95
N ILE A 125 15.83 0.82 5.96
CA ILE A 125 16.21 -0.55 5.59
C ILE A 125 16.51 -0.57 4.09
N LEU A 126 17.58 -1.26 3.70
CA LEU A 126 17.91 -1.52 2.30
C LEU A 126 17.68 -3.01 1.99
N LEU A 127 16.76 -3.29 1.07
CA LEU A 127 16.48 -4.65 0.61
C LEU A 127 17.16 -4.90 -0.73
N HIS A 128 18.15 -5.79 -0.75
CA HIS A 128 18.88 -6.16 -1.98
C HIS A 128 18.76 -7.66 -2.29
N GLY A 129 19.08 -8.04 -3.53
CA GLY A 129 18.96 -9.41 -4.03
C GLY A 129 18.47 -9.49 -5.48
N PRO A 130 18.34 -10.70 -6.05
CA PRO A 130 17.73 -10.90 -7.36
C PRO A 130 16.26 -10.43 -7.43
N SER A 131 15.73 -10.30 -8.64
CA SER A 131 14.29 -10.09 -8.83
C SER A 131 13.51 -11.33 -8.38
N GLY A 132 12.30 -11.13 -7.85
CA GLY A 132 11.45 -12.24 -7.38
C GLY A 132 11.74 -12.77 -5.98
N CYS A 133 12.73 -12.23 -5.25
CA CYS A 133 13.04 -12.64 -3.87
C CYS A 133 12.13 -12.03 -2.78
N GLY A 134 10.97 -11.47 -3.14
CA GLY A 134 10.00 -10.98 -2.17
C GLY A 134 10.39 -9.66 -1.45
N LYS A 135 11.20 -8.80 -2.06
CA LYS A 135 11.59 -7.50 -1.47
C LYS A 135 10.37 -6.61 -1.20
N THR A 136 9.51 -6.45 -2.20
CA THR A 136 8.24 -5.71 -2.08
C THR A 136 7.32 -6.37 -1.05
N LEU A 137 7.26 -7.70 -1.02
CA LEU A 137 6.52 -8.47 0.00
C LEU A 137 7.03 -8.16 1.42
N SER A 138 8.34 -8.08 1.60
CA SER A 138 8.96 -7.77 2.89
C SER A 138 8.56 -6.39 3.40
N ALA A 139 8.38 -5.40 2.51
CA ALA A 139 7.88 -4.08 2.87
C ALA A 139 6.40 -4.12 3.30
N TYR A 140 5.55 -4.90 2.62
CA TYR A 140 4.17 -5.12 3.06
C TYR A 140 4.12 -5.76 4.45
N VAL A 141 4.95 -6.77 4.70
CA VAL A 141 5.06 -7.44 6.00
C VAL A 141 5.47 -6.46 7.10
N LEU A 142 6.47 -5.61 6.87
CA LEU A 142 6.88 -4.57 7.82
C LEU A 142 5.73 -3.60 8.14
N ALA A 143 4.98 -3.18 7.13
CA ALA A 143 3.83 -2.29 7.29
C ALA A 143 2.73 -2.93 8.13
N GLY A 144 2.45 -4.22 7.92
CA GLY A 144 1.47 -4.97 8.70
C GLY A 144 1.90 -5.20 10.14
N GLU A 145 3.16 -5.59 10.38
CA GLU A 145 3.72 -5.82 11.72
C GLU A 145 3.80 -4.56 12.59
N LEU A 146 4.01 -3.41 11.95
CA LEU A 146 4.04 -2.09 12.59
C LEU A 146 2.67 -1.40 12.59
N ASN A 147 1.67 -1.97 11.92
CA ASN A 147 0.34 -1.40 11.71
C ASN A 147 0.41 0.06 11.23
N ARG A 148 1.23 0.30 10.20
CA ARG A 148 1.44 1.61 9.58
C ARG A 148 1.01 1.58 8.11
N PRO A 149 0.51 2.70 7.57
CA PRO A 149 0.31 2.83 6.12
C PRO A 149 1.64 2.62 5.39
N LEU A 150 1.59 1.98 4.22
CA LEU A 150 2.70 1.82 3.30
C LEU A 150 2.45 2.67 2.06
N ILE A 151 3.35 3.59 1.76
CA ILE A 151 3.36 4.40 0.55
C ILE A 151 4.42 3.84 -0.38
N ILE A 152 4.02 3.36 -1.56
CA ILE A 152 4.91 2.78 -2.55
C ILE A 152 5.18 3.82 -3.64
N VAL A 153 6.46 4.09 -3.84
CA VAL A 153 6.96 5.10 -4.78
C VAL A 153 7.93 4.41 -5.74
N ASN A 154 7.66 4.47 -7.05
CA ASN A 154 8.59 3.97 -8.05
C ASN A 154 9.58 5.07 -8.44
N LEU A 155 10.87 4.83 -8.15
CA LEU A 155 11.91 5.80 -8.47
C LEU A 155 12.24 5.87 -9.97
N GLY A 156 12.12 4.76 -10.71
CA GLY A 156 12.29 4.74 -12.17
C GLY A 156 11.35 5.71 -12.88
N THR A 157 10.07 5.72 -12.52
CA THR A 157 9.06 6.63 -13.11
C THR A 157 9.36 8.09 -12.78
N ILE A 158 9.70 8.37 -11.53
CA ILE A 158 10.05 9.71 -11.01
C ILE A 158 11.22 10.34 -11.78
N ILE A 159 12.21 9.52 -12.12
CA ILE A 159 13.42 9.94 -12.85
C ILE A 159 13.09 10.21 -14.32
N SER A 160 12.16 9.46 -14.91
CA SER A 160 11.77 9.61 -16.32
C SER A 160 10.85 10.82 -16.58
N SER A 161 10.16 11.33 -15.56
CA SER A 161 9.26 12.47 -15.67
C SER A 161 9.99 13.81 -15.45
N LYS A 162 9.33 14.93 -15.80
CA LYS A 162 9.88 16.30 -15.80
C LYS A 162 10.60 16.67 -14.49
N LEU A 163 11.93 16.59 -14.54
CA LEU A 163 12.92 16.65 -13.45
C LEU A 163 12.74 17.82 -12.44
N GLY A 164 12.20 18.95 -12.88
CA GLY A 164 12.01 20.16 -12.06
C GLY A 164 10.82 20.11 -11.07
N GLU A 165 9.73 19.41 -11.39
CA GLU A 165 8.59 19.25 -10.46
C GLU A 165 8.80 18.07 -9.49
N THR A 166 9.64 17.11 -9.89
CA THR A 166 9.90 15.85 -9.18
C THR A 166 10.44 16.02 -7.75
N SER A 167 11.40 16.93 -7.53
CA SER A 167 12.00 17.14 -6.19
C SER A 167 10.98 17.67 -5.17
N LYS A 168 10.08 18.56 -5.61
CA LYS A 168 9.03 19.12 -4.76
C LYS A 168 8.00 18.05 -4.38
N ASN A 169 7.60 17.24 -5.36
CA ASN A 169 6.65 16.15 -5.14
C ASN A 169 7.20 15.10 -4.17
N LEU A 170 8.46 14.68 -4.32
CA LEU A 170 9.12 13.80 -3.36
C LEU A 170 9.11 14.38 -1.95
N THR A 171 9.51 15.65 -1.81
CA THR A 171 9.49 16.34 -0.51
C THR A 171 8.08 16.35 0.10
N GLN A 172 7.03 16.56 -0.70
CA GLN A 172 5.64 16.50 -0.24
C GLN A 172 5.24 15.09 0.20
N ILE A 173 5.62 14.03 -0.55
CA ILE A 173 5.35 12.63 -0.19
C ILE A 173 5.96 12.30 1.18
N PHE A 174 7.24 12.65 1.40
CA PHE A 174 7.90 12.41 2.69
C PHE A 174 7.26 13.20 3.83
N LYS A 175 6.86 14.45 3.61
CA LYS A 175 6.12 15.25 4.61
C LYS A 175 4.78 14.64 4.97
N SER A 176 4.04 14.12 3.98
CA SER A 176 2.78 13.42 4.22
C SER A 176 3.00 12.09 4.95
N ALA A 177 4.05 11.36 4.58
CA ALA A 177 4.42 10.12 5.25
C ALA A 177 4.78 10.37 6.73
N ASP A 178 5.50 11.45 7.03
CA ASP A 178 5.85 11.82 8.41
C ASP A 178 4.60 12.13 9.25
N LYS A 179 3.66 12.94 8.72
CA LYS A 179 2.39 13.26 9.38
C LYS A 179 1.56 12.02 9.72
N GLU A 180 1.47 11.08 8.78
CA GLU A 180 0.67 9.86 8.91
C GLU A 180 1.47 8.71 9.57
N LYS A 181 2.73 8.96 9.94
CA LYS A 181 3.69 7.96 10.44
C LYS A 181 3.76 6.71 9.54
N ALA A 182 3.73 6.93 8.23
CA ALA A 182 3.72 5.90 7.21
C ALA A 182 5.14 5.37 6.90
N ILE A 183 5.21 4.15 6.39
CA ILE A 183 6.41 3.57 5.81
C ILE A 183 6.44 3.96 4.34
N VAL A 184 7.58 4.45 3.85
CA VAL A 184 7.78 4.77 2.43
C VAL A 184 8.66 3.68 1.81
N LEU A 185 8.13 2.97 0.83
CA LEU A 185 8.91 2.05 -0.01
C LEU A 185 9.34 2.79 -1.27
N LEU A 186 10.65 2.94 -1.44
CA LEU A 186 11.27 3.40 -2.67
C LEU A 186 11.65 2.18 -3.53
N ASP A 187 10.81 1.83 -4.49
CA ASP A 187 11.07 0.70 -5.39
C ASP A 187 12.00 1.11 -6.53
N GLU A 188 12.72 0.15 -7.10
CA GLU A 188 13.72 0.35 -8.17
C GLU A 188 14.81 1.38 -7.82
N PHE A 189 15.30 1.35 -6.56
CA PHE A 189 16.34 2.26 -6.08
C PHE A 189 17.65 2.17 -6.88
N ASP A 190 17.95 1.03 -7.50
CA ASP A 190 19.10 0.85 -8.39
C ASP A 190 19.05 1.78 -9.62
N SER A 191 17.86 2.25 -10.01
CA SER A 191 17.68 3.26 -11.05
C SER A 191 18.43 4.56 -10.74
N LEU A 192 18.57 4.93 -9.47
CA LEU A 192 19.36 6.12 -9.07
C LEU A 192 20.86 5.91 -9.28
N GLY A 193 21.36 4.68 -9.12
CA GLY A 193 22.78 4.35 -9.24
C GLY A 193 23.30 4.46 -10.68
N LYS A 194 22.51 4.00 -11.66
CA LYS A 194 22.85 4.05 -13.09
C LYS A 194 23.03 5.48 -13.64
N ILE A 195 22.52 6.48 -12.92
CA ILE A 195 22.49 7.88 -13.36
C ILE A 195 23.76 8.64 -13.00
N ARG A 196 24.49 8.21 -11.95
CA ARG A 196 25.74 8.87 -11.55
C ARG A 196 26.85 8.72 -12.60
N ASP A 197 26.78 7.68 -13.42
CA ASP A 197 27.75 7.40 -14.49
C ASP A 197 27.44 8.14 -15.81
N TYR A 198 26.25 8.75 -15.95
CA TYR A 198 25.89 9.57 -17.12
C TYR A 198 26.31 11.03 -16.89
N ASP A 199 27.53 11.36 -17.29
CA ASP A 199 28.14 12.69 -17.11
C ASP A 199 27.69 13.75 -18.14
N GLN A 200 26.88 13.38 -19.14
CA GLN A 200 26.31 14.33 -20.10
C GLN A 200 24.89 14.76 -19.69
N ASP A 201 24.75 16.05 -19.36
CA ASP A 201 23.51 16.86 -19.42
C ASP A 201 22.45 16.83 -18.30
N HIS A 202 22.64 16.15 -17.17
CA HIS A 202 21.54 16.02 -16.18
C HIS A 202 21.86 16.59 -14.78
N GLY A 203 22.21 17.88 -14.72
CA GLY A 203 22.38 18.61 -13.45
C GLY A 203 21.12 18.62 -12.55
N GLU A 204 19.93 18.57 -13.15
CA GLU A 204 18.65 18.45 -12.42
C GLU A 204 18.48 17.07 -11.77
N MET A 205 19.01 16.00 -12.36
CA MET A 205 19.00 14.67 -11.75
C MET A 205 19.90 14.56 -10.53
N LYS A 206 21.10 15.15 -10.59
CA LYS A 206 21.97 15.25 -9.41
C LYS A 206 21.26 15.99 -8.25
N ARG A 207 20.41 16.98 -8.55
CA ARG A 207 19.59 17.69 -7.54
C ARG A 207 18.48 16.82 -6.95
N VAL A 208 17.76 16.03 -7.76
CA VAL A 208 16.73 15.10 -7.26
C VAL A 208 17.35 14.03 -6.35
N VAL A 209 18.46 13.41 -6.78
CA VAL A 209 19.20 12.42 -5.97
C VAL A 209 19.66 13.02 -4.64
N ASN A 210 20.24 14.22 -4.67
CA ASN A 210 20.67 14.90 -3.46
C ASN A 210 19.48 15.24 -2.54
N THR A 211 18.32 15.58 -3.11
CA THR A 211 17.10 15.84 -2.33
C THR A 211 16.67 14.57 -1.59
N ILE A 212 16.63 13.41 -2.26
CA ILE A 212 16.29 12.12 -1.63
C ILE A 212 17.27 11.77 -0.50
N LEU A 213 18.56 12.07 -0.67
CA LEU A 213 19.58 11.82 0.35
C LEU A 213 19.51 12.79 1.53
N GLN A 214 18.94 13.98 1.35
CA GLN A 214 18.78 15.00 2.38
C GLN A 214 17.47 14.87 3.17
N LEU A 215 16.50 14.09 2.67
CA LEU A 215 15.23 13.77 3.34
C LEU A 215 15.39 12.60 4.33
#